data_AF-A0A0F5ZNV3-F1
#
_entry.id   AF-A0A0F5ZNV3-F1
#
_cell.length_a   1.000
_cell.length_b   1.000
_cell.length_c   1.000
_cell.angle_alpha   90.00
_cell.angle_beta   90.00
_cell.angle_gamma   90.00
#
_symmetry.space_group_name_H-M   'P 1'
#
loop_
_entity.id
_entity.type
_entity.pdbx_description
1 polymer ?
#
loop_
_entity_poly.entity_id
_entity_poly.type
_entity_poly.pdbx_seq_one_letter_code
_entity_poly.pdbx_strand_id
1 'polypeptide(L)'
;MAVALNMGNAGNRDKLMRGGFIGTNAEVVQFTPQNIAEMLGHLTPADAQMVQGIWDAVNSLWPDIVEQQRRLSGVAPEQVEPTPLIFTAADGSTVSLRGGYYPAVYDPRAGAGGVKQARAAEEQIMGGTFSRAMTSKGHTKERTEYAAPMLLDYHRVLSRHLNDVITDVSHRGYVKQALRVLEDQELKNLIQQRLSEGAYHALYGSVKNAVRGASVSEPGSSMAEKIGDAVLTNTAVAALGFRLPLVFANTVVAPIQAAARVDPKYLATGYAAYYRNPGKMTEMIHSLSPFMDERANSLDSSYQVVLGKLSGKRGIRAAAMKMAMEVHRWTVPLAERAIWLGRYQQAQAQGVSIDEAVRLADKSIRTTQQAGAPKDLSAAERDPRYKWVRMFIGPMIIMNNRLQESGLRGLYLGRVQSPARALGTWLAAGVLSNAVFEVLMMRGPDGGDDDEKGWDDWSAWLARRLCCSPSRRSRFCVT
;
A
#
# COMPACT_ATOMS: atom_id res chain seq x y z
N MET A 1 -24.51 -10.66 14.50
CA MET A 1 -23.69 -11.00 13.30
C MET A 1 -22.44 -11.84 13.63
N ALA A 2 -21.42 -11.31 14.33
CA ALA A 2 -20.16 -12.03 14.59
C ALA A 2 -20.33 -13.38 15.32
N VAL A 3 -21.26 -13.45 16.27
CA VAL A 3 -21.64 -14.71 16.95
C VAL A 3 -22.12 -15.74 15.93
N ALA A 4 -23.12 -15.39 15.10
CA ALA A 4 -23.64 -16.28 14.06
C ALA A 4 -22.56 -16.78 13.09
N LEU A 5 -21.63 -15.92 12.66
CA LEU A 5 -20.51 -16.29 11.79
C LEU A 5 -19.59 -17.35 12.42
N ASN A 6 -19.35 -17.29 13.73
CA ASN A 6 -18.57 -18.30 14.44
C ASN A 6 -19.36 -19.60 14.68
N MET A 7 -20.68 -19.60 14.49
CA MET A 7 -21.50 -20.80 14.58
C MET A 7 -21.49 -21.63 13.28
N GLY A 8 -20.65 -21.32 12.28
CA GLY A 8 -20.67 -22.01 10.99
C GLY A 8 -20.02 -23.41 10.96
N ASN A 9 -19.23 -23.76 11.97
CA ASN A 9 -18.53 -25.05 12.08
C ASN A 9 -18.29 -25.42 13.55
N ALA A 10 -18.08 -26.71 13.83
CA ALA A 10 -17.93 -27.22 15.19
C ALA A 10 -16.76 -26.60 15.98
N GLY A 11 -15.62 -26.36 15.33
CA GLY A 11 -14.42 -25.84 16.00
C GLY A 11 -14.59 -24.40 16.48
N ASN A 12 -15.16 -23.53 15.65
CA ASN A 12 -15.43 -22.14 16.04
C ASN A 12 -16.54 -22.04 17.08
N ARG A 13 -17.58 -22.88 16.99
CA ARG A 13 -18.64 -22.97 18.00
C ARG A 13 -18.05 -23.26 19.37
N ASP A 14 -17.19 -24.27 19.47
CA ASP A 14 -16.54 -24.65 20.72
C ASP A 14 -15.68 -23.52 21.30
N LYS A 15 -14.85 -22.88 20.47
CA LYS A 15 -14.01 -21.74 20.90
C LYS A 15 -14.85 -20.56 21.38
N LEU A 16 -15.94 -20.24 20.69
CA LEU A 16 -16.86 -19.18 21.09
C LEU A 16 -17.49 -19.47 22.45
N MET A 17 -17.98 -20.71 22.62
CA MET A 17 -18.66 -21.14 23.86
C MET A 17 -17.73 -21.18 25.08
N ARG A 18 -16.49 -21.67 24.92
CA ARG A 18 -15.52 -21.79 26.02
C ARG A 18 -14.74 -20.50 26.28
N GLY A 19 -14.54 -19.69 25.25
CA GLY A 19 -13.71 -18.47 25.29
C GLY A 19 -14.48 -17.21 25.65
N GLY A 20 -15.74 -17.10 25.23
CA GLY A 20 -16.55 -15.91 25.47
C GLY A 20 -16.07 -14.69 24.69
N PHE A 21 -16.32 -13.50 25.23
CA PHE A 21 -15.84 -12.21 24.71
C PHE A 21 -15.44 -11.27 25.85
N ILE A 22 -14.69 -10.20 25.52
CA ILE A 22 -14.37 -9.16 26.50
C ILE A 22 -15.39 -8.03 26.42
N GLY A 23 -16.11 -7.82 27.52
CA GLY A 23 -17.10 -6.77 27.70
C GLY A 23 -16.49 -5.36 27.79
N THR A 24 -17.36 -4.37 27.98
CA THR A 24 -16.98 -2.96 28.04
C THR A 24 -16.13 -2.64 29.28
N ASN A 25 -16.30 -3.38 30.37
CA ASN A 25 -15.57 -3.20 31.63
C ASN A 25 -14.33 -4.09 31.71
N ALA A 26 -13.85 -4.61 30.56
CA ALA A 26 -12.73 -5.53 30.45
C ALA A 26 -12.92 -6.89 31.15
N GLU A 27 -14.17 -7.24 31.46
CA GLU A 27 -14.58 -8.54 31.98
C GLU A 27 -14.70 -9.58 30.86
N VAL A 28 -14.37 -10.84 31.16
CA VAL A 28 -14.64 -11.95 30.25
C VAL A 28 -16.06 -12.43 30.48
N VAL A 29 -16.89 -12.35 29.45
CA VAL A 29 -18.28 -12.81 29.46
C VAL A 29 -18.38 -14.09 28.64
N GLN A 30 -18.78 -15.18 29.29
CA GLN A 30 -18.99 -16.46 28.63
C GLN A 30 -20.36 -16.52 27.96
N PHE A 31 -20.45 -17.28 26.87
CA PHE A 31 -21.72 -17.54 26.20
C PHE A 31 -22.41 -18.75 26.81
N THR A 32 -23.73 -18.67 26.95
CA THR A 32 -24.60 -19.82 27.22
C THR A 32 -25.39 -20.16 25.95
N PRO A 33 -25.85 -21.42 25.79
CA PRO A 33 -26.70 -21.78 24.65
C PRO A 33 -27.95 -20.89 24.53
N GLN A 34 -28.53 -20.50 25.67
CA GLN A 34 -29.69 -19.62 25.75
C GLN A 34 -29.37 -18.22 25.22
N ASN A 35 -28.26 -17.62 25.67
CA ASN A 35 -27.86 -16.30 25.21
C ASN A 35 -27.53 -16.30 23.71
N ILE A 36 -26.92 -17.37 23.18
CA ILE A 36 -26.71 -17.49 21.73
C ILE A 36 -28.03 -17.58 20.99
N ALA A 37 -28.98 -18.40 21.44
CA ALA A 37 -30.28 -18.52 20.81
C ALA A 37 -31.03 -17.16 20.80
N GLU A 38 -30.98 -16.41 21.90
CA GLU A 38 -31.54 -15.05 22.00
C GLU A 38 -30.84 -14.09 21.01
N MET A 39 -29.51 -14.10 20.95
CA MET A 39 -28.75 -13.27 20.01
C MET A 39 -29.04 -13.60 18.55
N LEU A 40 -29.23 -14.88 18.22
CA LEU A 40 -29.65 -15.31 16.88
C LEU A 40 -31.10 -14.89 16.59
N GLY A 41 -31.96 -14.87 17.61
CA GLY A 41 -33.34 -14.38 17.54
C GLY A 41 -33.48 -12.91 17.17
N HIS A 42 -32.42 -12.10 17.33
CA HIS A 42 -32.41 -10.71 16.86
C HIS A 42 -32.07 -10.55 15.37
N LEU A 43 -31.64 -11.61 14.68
CA LEU A 43 -31.31 -11.53 13.27
C LEU A 43 -32.57 -11.58 12.41
N THR A 44 -32.63 -10.72 11.40
CA THR A 44 -33.63 -10.80 10.34
C THR A 44 -33.27 -11.90 9.33
N PRO A 45 -34.20 -12.34 8.47
CA PRO A 45 -33.85 -13.23 7.36
C PRO A 45 -32.77 -12.66 6.43
N ALA A 46 -32.74 -11.33 6.23
CA ALA A 46 -31.71 -10.66 5.45
C ALA A 46 -30.32 -10.76 6.12
N ASP A 47 -30.26 -10.60 7.45
CA ASP A 47 -29.02 -10.82 8.20
C ASP A 47 -28.51 -12.26 8.05
N ALA A 48 -29.41 -13.23 8.08
CA ALA A 48 -29.03 -14.62 7.92
C ALA A 48 -28.51 -14.95 6.51
N GLN A 49 -29.10 -14.36 5.47
CA GLN A 49 -28.56 -14.43 4.10
C GLN A 49 -27.17 -13.81 4.03
N MET A 50 -26.93 -12.69 4.72
CA MET A 50 -25.60 -12.09 4.81
C MET A 50 -24.60 -13.02 5.51
N VAL A 51 -24.99 -13.69 6.61
CA VAL A 51 -24.12 -14.69 7.29
C VAL A 51 -23.69 -15.78 6.32
N GLN A 52 -24.63 -16.38 5.59
CA GLN A 52 -24.30 -17.41 4.60
C GLN A 52 -23.44 -16.86 3.46
N GLY A 53 -23.77 -15.67 2.96
CA GLY A 53 -23.00 -15.01 1.90
C GLY A 53 -21.55 -14.73 2.31
N ILE A 54 -21.30 -14.35 3.57
CA ILE A 54 -19.93 -14.17 4.08
C ILE A 54 -19.18 -15.51 4.11
N TRP A 55 -19.80 -16.58 4.58
CA TRP A 55 -19.18 -17.92 4.55
C TRP A 55 -18.86 -18.37 3.12
N ASP A 56 -19.80 -18.19 2.19
CA ASP A 56 -19.63 -18.55 0.79
C ASP A 56 -18.50 -17.72 0.14
N ALA A 57 -18.40 -16.42 0.46
CA ALA A 57 -17.35 -15.54 -0.04
C ALA A 57 -15.97 -15.86 0.53
N VAL A 58 -15.86 -16.22 1.82
CA VAL A 58 -14.59 -16.70 2.39
C VAL A 58 -14.17 -18.00 1.71
N ASN A 59 -15.12 -18.89 1.45
CA ASN A 59 -14.86 -20.18 0.81
C ASN A 59 -14.54 -20.06 -0.69
N SER A 60 -14.87 -18.94 -1.36
CA SER A 60 -14.59 -18.77 -2.79
C SER A 60 -13.10 -18.77 -3.12
N LEU A 61 -12.23 -18.42 -2.16
CA LEU A 61 -10.77 -18.45 -2.29
C LEU A 61 -10.16 -19.83 -2.00
N TRP A 62 -10.96 -20.80 -1.53
CA TRP A 62 -10.46 -22.14 -1.17
C TRP A 62 -9.76 -22.87 -2.33
N PRO A 63 -10.28 -22.87 -3.57
CA PRO A 63 -9.59 -23.50 -4.70
C PRO A 63 -8.17 -22.95 -4.92
N ASP A 64 -8.00 -21.62 -4.82
CA ASP A 64 -6.70 -20.97 -5.01
C ASP A 64 -5.72 -21.31 -3.88
N ILE A 65 -6.22 -21.39 -2.63
CA ILE A 65 -5.43 -21.83 -1.47
C ILE A 65 -4.93 -23.26 -1.68
N VAL A 66 -5.81 -24.17 -2.14
CA VAL A 66 -5.49 -25.57 -2.40
C VAL A 66 -4.45 -25.69 -3.51
N GLU A 67 -4.65 -25.01 -4.63
CA GLU A 67 -3.71 -25.00 -5.76
C GLU A 67 -2.32 -24.52 -5.32
N GLN A 68 -2.26 -23.38 -4.65
CA GLN A 68 -1.01 -22.82 -4.16
C GLN A 68 -0.30 -23.78 -3.19
N GLN A 69 -1.03 -24.34 -2.23
CA GLN A 69 -0.44 -25.21 -1.23
C GLN A 69 0.07 -26.51 -1.85
N ARG A 70 -0.69 -27.13 -2.75
CA ARG A 70 -0.23 -28.30 -3.55
C ARG A 70 1.03 -27.98 -4.33
N ARG A 71 1.10 -26.82 -4.99
CA ARG A 71 2.29 -26.37 -5.73
C ARG A 71 3.52 -26.22 -4.83
N LEU A 72 3.36 -25.81 -3.57
CA LEU A 72 4.47 -25.50 -2.67
C LEU A 72 4.93 -26.65 -1.78
N SER A 73 4.04 -27.59 -1.45
CA SER A 73 4.30 -28.71 -0.52
C SER A 73 3.95 -30.09 -1.07
N GLY A 74 3.23 -30.18 -2.18
CA GLY A 74 2.74 -31.44 -2.75
C GLY A 74 1.44 -31.98 -2.13
N VAL A 75 0.93 -31.36 -1.06
CA VAL A 75 -0.29 -31.81 -0.36
C VAL A 75 -1.36 -30.74 -0.31
N ALA A 76 -2.63 -31.15 -0.33
CA ALA A 76 -3.74 -30.23 -0.12
C ALA A 76 -3.90 -29.89 1.38
N PRO A 77 -4.35 -28.68 1.73
CA PRO A 77 -4.78 -28.39 3.08
C PRO A 77 -6.11 -29.10 3.39
N GLU A 78 -6.33 -29.42 4.67
CA GLU A 78 -7.61 -29.94 5.17
C GLU A 78 -8.64 -28.80 5.24
N GLN A 79 -9.84 -29.04 4.71
CA GLN A 79 -10.92 -28.04 4.75
C GLN A 79 -11.64 -28.10 6.09
N VAL A 80 -12.11 -26.94 6.57
CA VAL A 80 -12.99 -26.91 7.73
C VAL A 80 -14.39 -27.35 7.30
N GLU A 81 -14.88 -28.43 7.89
CA GLU A 81 -16.22 -28.95 7.60
C GLU A 81 -17.32 -28.02 8.15
N PRO A 82 -18.24 -27.57 7.29
CA PRO A 82 -19.36 -26.73 7.71
C PRO A 82 -20.34 -27.53 8.56
N THR A 83 -21.02 -26.84 9.48
CA THR A 83 -22.10 -27.41 10.29
C THR A 83 -23.36 -26.57 10.11
N PRO A 84 -24.52 -27.16 9.77
CA PRO A 84 -25.77 -26.41 9.63
C PRO A 84 -26.12 -25.62 10.88
N LEU A 85 -26.66 -24.42 10.69
CA LEU A 85 -27.13 -23.54 11.75
C LEU A 85 -28.62 -23.27 11.54
N ILE A 86 -29.45 -23.70 12.50
CA ILE A 86 -30.90 -23.54 12.46
C ILE A 86 -31.31 -22.69 13.67
N PHE A 87 -32.11 -21.65 13.45
CA PHE A 87 -32.61 -20.78 14.51
C PHE A 87 -33.91 -20.07 14.08
N THR A 88 -34.65 -19.53 15.04
CA THR A 88 -35.82 -18.68 14.79
C THR A 88 -35.36 -17.22 14.68
N ALA A 89 -35.67 -16.55 13.58
CA ALA A 89 -35.33 -15.15 13.31
C ALA A 89 -36.28 -14.16 14.02
N ALA A 90 -35.96 -12.87 13.93
CA ALA A 90 -36.69 -11.79 14.59
C ALA A 90 -38.16 -11.65 14.15
N ASP A 91 -38.48 -12.10 12.94
CA ASP A 91 -39.85 -12.14 12.40
C ASP A 91 -40.62 -13.42 12.75
N GLY A 92 -40.03 -14.31 13.54
CA GLY A 92 -40.59 -15.60 13.92
C GLY A 92 -40.39 -16.71 12.87
N SER A 93 -39.75 -16.42 11.73
CA SER A 93 -39.45 -17.43 10.72
C SER A 93 -38.34 -18.37 11.18
N THR A 94 -38.42 -19.65 10.80
CA THR A 94 -37.31 -20.59 11.00
C THR A 94 -36.31 -20.45 9.86
N VAL A 95 -35.07 -20.14 10.19
CA VAL A 95 -33.96 -20.04 9.25
C VAL A 95 -33.06 -21.27 9.36
N SER A 96 -32.66 -21.80 8.20
CA SER A 96 -31.69 -22.90 8.10
C SER A 96 -30.55 -22.49 7.18
N LEU A 97 -29.35 -22.35 7.74
CA LEU A 97 -28.11 -22.05 7.01
C LEU A 97 -27.25 -23.31 6.89
N ARG A 98 -26.49 -23.42 5.79
CA ARG A 98 -25.61 -24.57 5.53
C ARG A 98 -24.40 -24.61 6.47
N GLY A 99 -24.05 -23.47 7.05
CA GLY A 99 -22.80 -23.31 7.79
C GLY A 99 -21.67 -22.87 6.87
N GLY A 100 -20.45 -22.84 7.43
CA GLY A 100 -19.26 -22.42 6.71
C GLY A 100 -18.09 -22.06 7.60
N TYR A 101 -17.01 -21.61 6.96
CA TYR A 101 -15.82 -21.17 7.64
C TYR A 101 -15.81 -19.65 7.82
N TYR A 102 -15.49 -19.23 9.03
CA TYR A 102 -15.21 -17.85 9.39
C TYR A 102 -13.93 -17.82 10.25
N PRO A 103 -13.05 -16.82 10.14
CA PRO A 103 -11.80 -16.81 10.89
C PRO A 103 -12.05 -16.66 12.39
N ALA A 104 -11.60 -17.63 13.18
CA ALA A 104 -11.57 -17.51 14.63
C ALA A 104 -10.37 -16.64 15.04
N VAL A 105 -10.65 -15.49 15.68
CA VAL A 105 -9.62 -14.55 16.12
C VAL A 105 -9.86 -14.18 17.58
N TYR A 106 -8.84 -14.33 18.42
CA TYR A 106 -8.90 -13.91 19.82
C TYR A 106 -8.72 -12.40 20.01
N ASP A 107 -9.43 -11.85 20.99
CA ASP A 107 -9.36 -10.44 21.37
C ASP A 107 -7.95 -10.14 21.94
N PRO A 108 -7.22 -9.14 21.39
CA PRO A 108 -5.90 -8.78 21.88
C PRO A 108 -5.88 -8.32 23.35
N ARG A 109 -7.03 -7.92 23.91
CA ARG A 109 -7.16 -7.52 25.32
C ARG A 109 -7.03 -8.70 26.29
N ALA A 110 -7.17 -9.95 25.83
CA ALA A 110 -7.20 -11.15 26.68
C ALA A 110 -5.85 -11.57 27.31
N GLY A 111 -4.86 -10.68 27.41
CA GLY A 111 -3.56 -10.94 28.04
C GLY A 111 -2.55 -11.63 27.11
N ALA A 112 -1.30 -11.19 27.16
CA ALA A 112 -0.30 -11.53 26.14
C ALA A 112 0.26 -12.97 26.22
N GLY A 113 0.20 -13.66 27.36
CA GLY A 113 0.86 -14.97 27.51
C GLY A 113 0.16 -16.09 26.75
N GLY A 114 -1.09 -16.37 27.11
CA GLY A 114 -1.91 -17.40 26.47
C GLY A 114 -2.32 -17.04 25.04
N VAL A 115 -2.68 -15.77 24.78
CA VAL A 115 -3.06 -15.33 23.43
C VAL A 115 -1.89 -15.37 22.46
N LYS A 116 -0.64 -15.12 22.91
CA LYS A 116 0.53 -15.29 22.03
C LYS A 116 0.83 -16.76 21.75
N GLN A 117 0.71 -17.65 22.74
CA GLN A 117 0.87 -19.09 22.52
C GLN A 117 -0.24 -19.66 21.63
N ALA A 118 -1.47 -19.19 21.80
CA ALA A 118 -2.61 -19.59 21.00
C ALA A 118 -2.60 -18.99 19.61
N ARG A 119 -2.19 -17.72 19.44
CA ARG A 119 -1.89 -17.15 18.13
C ARG A 119 -0.73 -17.88 17.47
N ALA A 120 0.32 -18.23 18.20
CA ALA A 120 1.43 -19.01 17.66
C ALA A 120 0.99 -20.44 17.29
N ALA A 121 0.09 -21.06 18.05
CA ALA A 121 -0.45 -22.37 17.77
C ALA A 121 -1.49 -22.36 16.63
N GLU A 122 -2.34 -21.34 16.55
CA GLU A 122 -3.24 -21.09 15.42
C GLU A 122 -2.45 -20.67 14.18
N GLU A 123 -1.40 -19.88 14.30
CA GLU A 123 -0.44 -19.64 13.21
C GLU A 123 0.32 -20.93 12.87
N GLN A 124 0.59 -21.83 13.81
CA GLN A 124 1.23 -23.11 13.51
C GLN A 124 0.27 -24.09 12.82
N ILE A 125 -1.03 -24.05 13.16
CA ILE A 125 -2.10 -24.86 12.56
C ILE A 125 -2.52 -24.27 11.21
N MET A 126 -2.66 -22.95 11.12
CA MET A 126 -3.13 -22.19 9.95
C MET A 126 -1.99 -21.64 9.07
N GLY A 127 -0.72 -21.88 9.44
CA GLY A 127 0.47 -21.49 8.68
C GLY A 127 0.79 -19.99 8.71
N GLY A 128 1.29 -19.45 9.83
CA GLY A 128 1.57 -18.03 10.03
C GLY A 128 2.44 -17.43 8.94
N THR A 129 2.11 -16.20 8.53
CA THR A 129 2.74 -15.22 7.58
C THR A 129 3.28 -15.75 6.23
N PHE A 130 3.65 -17.00 6.12
CA PHE A 130 4.05 -17.73 4.92
C PHE A 130 3.55 -19.16 5.02
N SER A 131 2.26 -19.32 5.28
CA SER A 131 1.49 -20.54 5.04
C SER A 131 2.36 -21.80 5.08
N ARG A 132 2.98 -22.14 6.22
CA ARG A 132 3.39 -23.55 6.45
C ARG A 132 2.11 -24.36 6.70
N ALA A 133 1.13 -24.16 5.82
CA ALA A 133 -0.22 -24.62 5.91
C ALA A 133 -0.18 -26.14 5.93
N MET A 134 -0.74 -26.69 6.99
CA MET A 134 -1.44 -27.97 6.94
C MET A 134 -0.57 -29.18 6.57
N THR A 135 0.70 -29.21 6.95
CA THR A 135 1.40 -30.49 7.08
C THR A 135 1.02 -31.11 8.42
N SER A 136 0.34 -32.25 8.35
CA SER A 136 -0.01 -33.10 9.50
C SER A 136 1.15 -33.23 10.49
N LYS A 137 0.96 -32.65 11.67
CA LYS A 137 1.24 -33.33 12.95
C LYS A 137 0.00 -33.30 13.85
N GLY A 138 -1.18 -33.36 13.23
CA GLY A 138 -2.49 -33.32 13.92
C GLY A 138 -2.90 -34.61 14.61
N HIS A 139 -2.15 -35.71 14.42
CA HIS A 139 -2.39 -36.94 15.19
C HIS A 139 -1.54 -37.04 16.47
N THR A 140 -0.72 -36.03 16.79
CA THR A 140 0.13 -36.08 17.99
C THR A 140 0.20 -34.78 18.78
N LYS A 141 -0.59 -33.78 18.41
CA LYS A 141 -0.83 -32.61 19.26
C LYS A 141 -2.32 -32.32 19.25
N GLU A 142 -2.96 -32.78 20.32
CA GLU A 142 -4.22 -32.28 20.87
C GLU A 142 -4.68 -31.01 20.17
N ARG A 143 -5.86 -31.08 19.52
CA ARG A 143 -6.62 -29.89 19.14
C ARG A 143 -6.51 -28.92 20.31
N THR A 144 -5.80 -27.82 20.13
CA THR A 144 -5.39 -26.95 21.22
C THR A 144 -6.61 -26.66 22.10
N GLU A 145 -6.65 -27.20 23.31
CA GLU A 145 -7.72 -26.95 24.30
C GLU A 145 -7.82 -25.47 24.66
N TYR A 146 -6.92 -24.64 24.17
CA TYR A 146 -6.91 -23.22 24.40
C TYR A 146 -8.14 -22.55 23.77
N ALA A 147 -9.00 -22.02 24.63
CA ALA A 147 -10.02 -21.06 24.29
C ALA A 147 -9.73 -19.75 25.03
N ALA A 148 -9.92 -18.63 24.35
CA ALA A 148 -9.81 -17.29 24.90
C ALA A 148 -10.94 -16.43 24.34
N PRO A 149 -11.20 -15.27 24.97
CA PRO A 149 -12.21 -14.35 24.46
C PRO A 149 -12.03 -14.04 22.98
N MET A 150 -13.09 -14.21 22.20
CA MET A 150 -13.09 -13.97 20.76
C MET A 150 -13.30 -12.49 20.44
N LEU A 151 -12.64 -12.02 19.39
CA LEU A 151 -12.86 -10.70 18.82
C LEU A 151 -14.16 -10.70 18.01
N LEU A 152 -15.19 -10.03 18.52
CA LEU A 152 -16.53 -9.96 17.90
C LEU A 152 -16.71 -8.76 16.96
N ASP A 153 -15.63 -8.30 16.34
CA ASP A 153 -15.64 -7.28 15.29
C ASP A 153 -15.51 -7.97 13.92
N TYR A 154 -16.66 -8.26 13.30
CA TYR A 154 -16.67 -9.04 12.08
C TYR A 154 -16.04 -8.32 10.88
N HIS A 155 -16.17 -7.01 10.80
CA HIS A 155 -15.53 -6.22 9.74
C HIS A 155 -14.02 -6.30 9.82
N ARG A 156 -13.46 -6.10 11.02
CA ARG A 156 -12.01 -6.16 11.23
C ARG A 156 -11.45 -7.55 10.97
N VAL A 157 -12.13 -8.59 11.46
CA VAL A 157 -11.70 -9.99 11.27
C VAL A 157 -11.75 -10.40 9.80
N LEU A 158 -12.88 -10.13 9.12
CA LEU A 158 -13.05 -10.48 7.72
C LEU A 158 -12.06 -9.74 6.82
N SER A 159 -11.93 -8.42 6.98
CA SER A 159 -11.04 -7.61 6.15
C SER A 159 -9.58 -8.04 6.30
N ARG A 160 -9.15 -8.33 7.54
CA ARG A 160 -7.80 -8.85 7.81
C ARG A 160 -7.60 -10.21 7.15
N HIS A 161 -8.51 -11.14 7.35
CA HIS A 161 -8.38 -12.50 6.82
C HIS A 161 -8.34 -12.53 5.30
N LEU A 162 -9.26 -11.84 4.63
CA LEU A 162 -9.28 -11.77 3.17
C LEU A 162 -7.99 -11.16 2.64
N ASN A 163 -7.50 -10.07 3.26
CA ASN A 163 -6.22 -9.49 2.89
C ASN A 163 -5.06 -10.48 3.08
N ASP A 164 -5.02 -11.23 4.19
CA ASP A 164 -3.97 -12.20 4.47
C ASP A 164 -4.00 -13.37 3.47
N VAL A 165 -5.18 -13.91 3.17
CA VAL A 165 -5.36 -15.00 2.17
C VAL A 165 -4.99 -14.53 0.77
N ILE A 166 -5.51 -13.37 0.33
CA ILE A 166 -5.19 -12.81 -0.99
C ILE A 166 -3.70 -12.57 -1.10
N THR A 167 -3.06 -12.02 -0.05
CA THR A 167 -1.61 -11.78 -0.03
C THR A 167 -0.83 -13.08 -0.11
N ASP A 168 -1.24 -14.13 0.62
CA ASP A 168 -0.58 -15.44 0.57
C ASP A 168 -0.66 -16.00 -0.85
N VAL A 169 -1.88 -16.16 -1.39
CA VAL A 169 -2.15 -16.73 -2.73
C VAL A 169 -1.39 -15.98 -3.84
N SER A 170 -1.29 -14.65 -3.73
CA SER A 170 -0.63 -13.85 -4.76
C SER A 170 0.90 -13.79 -4.63
N HIS A 171 1.47 -13.85 -3.41
CA HIS A 171 2.89 -13.52 -3.22
C HIS A 171 3.75 -14.64 -2.63
N ARG A 172 3.22 -15.59 -1.85
CA ARG A 172 4.05 -16.53 -1.08
C ARG A 172 5.01 -17.34 -1.94
N GLY A 173 4.52 -17.88 -3.07
CA GLY A 173 5.35 -18.67 -3.98
C GLY A 173 6.52 -17.86 -4.54
N TYR A 174 6.24 -16.66 -5.02
CA TYR A 174 7.24 -15.73 -5.54
C TYR A 174 8.26 -15.35 -4.47
N VAL A 175 7.81 -14.99 -3.26
CA VAL A 175 8.70 -14.56 -2.20
C VAL A 175 9.57 -15.70 -1.69
N LYS A 176 9.06 -16.92 -1.57
CA LYS A 176 9.87 -18.11 -1.24
C LYS A 176 11.01 -18.30 -2.26
N GLN A 177 10.71 -18.17 -3.55
CA GLN A 177 11.72 -18.29 -4.61
C GLN A 177 12.74 -17.14 -4.57
N ALA A 178 12.26 -15.91 -4.45
CA ALA A 178 13.13 -14.73 -4.39
C ALA A 178 14.06 -14.76 -3.17
N LEU A 179 13.55 -15.16 -1.99
CA LEU A 179 14.38 -15.31 -0.79
C LEU A 179 15.41 -16.43 -0.97
N ARG A 180 15.04 -17.57 -1.57
CA ARG A 180 16.01 -18.64 -1.88
C ARG A 180 17.16 -18.14 -2.75
N VAL A 181 16.88 -17.30 -3.74
CA VAL A 181 17.91 -16.66 -4.58
C VAL A 181 18.76 -15.69 -3.75
N LEU A 182 18.15 -14.85 -2.91
CA LEU A 182 18.88 -13.90 -2.08
C LEU A 182 19.70 -14.57 -0.96
N GLU A 183 19.31 -15.77 -0.53
CA GLU A 183 20.02 -16.58 0.46
C GLU A 183 21.19 -17.36 -0.14
N ASP A 184 21.33 -17.36 -1.46
CA ASP A 184 22.53 -17.88 -2.12
C ASP A 184 23.77 -17.14 -1.63
N GLN A 185 24.77 -17.90 -1.17
CA GLN A 185 25.92 -17.32 -0.48
C GLN A 185 26.82 -16.52 -1.43
N GLU A 186 26.93 -16.93 -2.69
CA GLU A 186 27.70 -16.21 -3.70
C GLU A 186 27.03 -14.87 -4.02
N LEU A 187 25.72 -14.87 -4.29
CA LEU A 187 24.98 -13.64 -4.55
C LEU A 187 24.99 -12.69 -3.35
N LYS A 188 24.76 -13.22 -2.15
CA LYS A 188 24.81 -12.43 -0.90
C LYS A 188 26.16 -11.75 -0.74
N ASN A 189 27.25 -12.50 -0.87
CA ASN A 189 28.62 -11.96 -0.76
C ASN A 189 28.87 -10.89 -1.83
N LEU A 190 28.44 -11.13 -3.08
CA LEU A 190 28.60 -10.18 -4.18
C LEU A 190 27.85 -8.87 -3.91
N ILE A 191 26.60 -8.93 -3.45
CA ILE A 191 25.80 -7.74 -3.10
C ILE A 191 26.48 -6.97 -1.96
N GLN A 192 26.94 -7.67 -0.91
CA GLN A 192 27.58 -7.04 0.23
C GLN A 192 28.88 -6.34 -0.15
N GLN A 193 29.71 -6.97 -1.01
CA GLN A 193 30.98 -6.42 -1.46
C GLN A 193 30.82 -5.27 -2.48
N ARG A 194 29.85 -5.37 -3.40
CA ARG A 194 29.68 -4.37 -4.48
C ARG A 194 28.76 -3.21 -4.13
N LEU A 195 27.84 -3.40 -3.19
CA LEU A 195 26.87 -2.39 -2.78
C LEU A 195 27.05 -2.01 -1.30
N SER A 196 26.65 -2.90 -0.40
CA SER A 196 26.87 -2.85 1.06
C SER A 196 26.04 -3.92 1.77
N GLU A 197 26.37 -4.18 3.04
CA GLU A 197 25.53 -4.97 3.94
C GLU A 197 24.12 -4.37 4.10
N GLY A 198 24.02 -3.05 4.25
CA GLY A 198 22.74 -2.35 4.31
C GLY A 198 21.88 -2.53 3.05
N ALA A 199 22.50 -2.57 1.87
CA ALA A 199 21.79 -2.84 0.62
C ALA A 199 21.22 -4.27 0.60
N TYR A 200 21.98 -5.27 1.02
CA TYR A 200 21.48 -6.64 1.16
C TYR A 200 20.27 -6.71 2.10
N HIS A 201 20.37 -6.13 3.29
CA HIS A 201 19.25 -6.12 4.24
C HIS A 201 18.03 -5.37 3.72
N ALA A 202 18.22 -4.29 2.96
CA ALA A 202 17.13 -3.56 2.33
C ALA A 202 16.43 -4.38 1.24
N LEU A 203 17.19 -5.11 0.39
CA LEU A 203 16.63 -6.01 -0.62
C LEU A 203 15.92 -7.21 0.01
N TYR A 204 16.58 -7.90 0.94
CA TYR A 204 15.98 -9.04 1.66
C TYR A 204 14.72 -8.61 2.40
N GLY A 205 14.79 -7.47 3.11
CA GLY A 205 13.68 -6.87 3.80
C GLY A 205 12.54 -6.47 2.87
N SER A 206 12.81 -5.91 1.68
CA SER A 206 11.75 -5.51 0.74
C SER A 206 10.97 -6.71 0.22
N VAL A 207 11.65 -7.80 -0.12
CA VAL A 207 11.04 -9.06 -0.56
C VAL A 207 10.21 -9.67 0.58
N LYS A 208 10.77 -9.76 1.79
CA LYS A 208 10.05 -10.28 2.96
C LYS A 208 8.82 -9.43 3.33
N ASN A 209 8.92 -8.12 3.20
CA ASN A 209 7.84 -7.20 3.56
C ASN A 209 6.77 -7.07 2.48
N ALA A 210 6.99 -7.59 1.26
CA ALA A 210 5.97 -7.60 0.21
C ALA A 210 4.73 -8.44 0.59
N VAL A 211 4.87 -9.40 1.51
CA VAL A 211 3.77 -10.25 2.00
C VAL A 211 3.26 -9.86 3.38
N ARG A 212 3.91 -8.91 4.06
CA ARG A 212 3.31 -8.34 5.25
C ARG A 212 2.13 -7.58 4.71
N GLY A 213 0.95 -8.20 4.81
CA GLY A 213 -0.31 -7.63 4.39
C GLY A 213 -0.41 -6.19 4.87
N ALA A 214 -1.27 -5.40 4.25
CA ALA A 214 -1.55 -4.06 4.72
C ALA A 214 -2.24 -4.07 6.10
N SER A 215 -1.65 -4.71 7.13
CA SER A 215 -1.74 -4.30 8.53
C SER A 215 -1.04 -2.94 8.67
N VAL A 216 -1.49 -1.97 7.86
CA VAL A 216 -1.43 -0.58 8.20
C VAL A 216 -2.35 -0.46 9.40
N SER A 217 -1.72 -0.41 10.57
CA SER A 217 -2.30 -0.17 11.89
C SER A 217 -2.60 -1.45 12.69
N GLU A 218 -1.59 -1.98 13.38
CA GLU A 218 -1.84 -2.17 14.82
C GLU A 218 -1.96 -0.77 15.43
N PRO A 219 -3.05 -0.45 16.16
CA PRO A 219 -3.06 0.68 17.09
C PRO A 219 -2.05 0.36 18.21
N GLY A 220 -0.78 0.58 17.91
CA GLY A 220 0.36 0.26 18.76
C GLY A 220 0.82 1.52 19.47
N SER A 221 0.17 1.81 20.60
CA SER A 221 0.57 2.76 21.64
C SER A 221 2.05 3.13 21.63
N SER A 222 2.38 4.39 21.30
CA SER A 222 3.54 5.04 21.91
C SER A 222 3.39 6.55 21.89
N MET A 223 3.92 7.20 22.93
CA MET A 223 4.09 8.65 23.06
C MET A 223 4.67 9.30 21.77
N ALA A 224 5.41 8.54 20.96
CA ALA A 224 5.97 8.97 19.68
C ALA A 224 4.93 9.27 18.59
N GLU A 225 3.79 8.56 18.54
CA GLU A 225 2.70 8.90 17.61
C GLU A 225 2.03 10.22 18.00
N LYS A 226 1.80 10.45 19.29
CA LYS A 226 1.21 11.69 19.82
C LYS A 226 2.15 12.89 19.68
N ILE A 227 3.44 12.71 19.93
CA ILE A 227 4.48 13.74 19.71
C ILE A 227 4.64 14.02 18.21
N GLY A 228 4.61 12.97 17.38
CA GLY A 228 4.62 13.11 15.92
C GLY A 228 3.44 13.92 15.41
N ASP A 229 2.22 13.58 15.83
CA ASP A 229 1.02 14.33 15.43
C ASP A 229 1.06 15.80 15.91
N ALA A 230 1.50 16.08 17.14
CA ALA A 230 1.50 17.45 17.71
C ALA A 230 2.60 18.36 17.14
N VAL A 231 3.83 17.87 17.04
CA VAL A 231 4.97 18.63 16.49
C VAL A 231 4.71 18.94 15.01
N LEU A 232 4.14 17.98 14.28
CA LEU A 232 4.09 18.06 12.82
C LEU A 232 2.78 18.62 12.28
N THR A 233 1.67 18.58 13.03
CA THR A 233 0.49 19.39 12.64
C THR A 233 0.82 20.88 12.61
N ASN A 234 1.84 21.34 13.34
CA ASN A 234 2.29 22.73 13.28
C ASN A 234 3.44 22.93 12.27
N THR A 235 4.45 22.05 12.24
CA THR A 235 5.61 22.18 11.33
C THR A 235 5.30 21.76 9.89
N ALA A 236 4.52 20.71 9.66
CA ALA A 236 4.07 20.34 8.32
C ALA A 236 3.13 21.43 7.79
N VAL A 237 2.20 21.95 8.59
CA VAL A 237 1.32 23.05 8.14
C VAL A 237 2.11 24.34 7.82
N ALA A 238 3.22 24.60 8.52
CA ALA A 238 4.10 25.74 8.23
C ALA A 238 5.04 25.50 7.03
N ALA A 239 5.64 24.31 6.90
CA ALA A 239 6.53 23.94 5.78
C ALA A 239 5.77 23.55 4.48
N LEU A 240 4.45 23.31 4.60
CA LEU A 240 3.52 23.05 3.51
C LEU A 240 2.59 24.26 3.22
N GLY A 241 2.82 25.41 3.86
CA GLY A 241 2.04 26.62 3.58
C GLY A 241 2.32 27.12 2.15
N PHE A 242 1.27 27.16 1.32
CA PHE A 242 1.26 27.58 -0.10
C PHE A 242 1.85 26.57 -1.12
N ARG A 243 1.21 25.40 -1.26
CA ARG A 243 1.66 24.30 -2.14
C ARG A 243 0.88 24.08 -3.44
N LEU A 244 0.07 25.02 -3.92
CA LEU A 244 -0.51 24.88 -5.27
C LEU A 244 0.56 24.64 -6.35
N PRO A 245 1.70 25.37 -6.35
CA PRO A 245 2.76 25.12 -7.32
C PRO A 245 3.46 23.76 -7.17
N LEU A 246 3.47 23.14 -5.98
CA LEU A 246 4.00 21.79 -5.79
C LEU A 246 3.11 20.72 -6.43
N VAL A 247 1.79 20.95 -6.44
CA VAL A 247 0.85 20.08 -7.15
C VAL A 247 1.14 20.11 -8.66
N PHE A 248 1.27 21.33 -9.21
CA PHE A 248 1.54 21.54 -10.62
C PHE A 248 2.95 21.10 -11.02
N ALA A 249 3.93 21.24 -10.12
CA ALA A 249 5.28 20.73 -10.34
C ALA A 249 5.26 19.22 -10.58
N ASN A 250 4.39 18.45 -9.89
CA ASN A 250 4.27 17.03 -10.16
C ASN A 250 3.76 16.73 -11.59
N THR A 251 2.93 17.59 -12.18
CA THR A 251 2.45 17.45 -13.56
C THR A 251 3.57 17.63 -14.59
N VAL A 252 4.57 18.46 -14.28
CA VAL A 252 5.73 18.71 -15.16
C VAL A 252 6.88 17.73 -14.88
N VAL A 253 7.08 17.35 -13.62
CA VAL A 253 8.16 16.44 -13.20
C VAL A 253 7.79 14.97 -13.50
N ALA A 254 6.52 14.59 -13.47
CA ALA A 254 6.08 13.23 -13.80
C ALA A 254 6.51 12.76 -15.21
N PRO A 255 6.30 13.52 -16.31
CA PRO A 255 6.79 13.12 -17.63
C PRO A 255 8.32 13.03 -17.71
N ILE A 256 9.05 13.90 -16.99
CA ILE A 256 10.53 13.83 -16.90
C ILE A 256 10.96 12.51 -16.24
N GLN A 257 10.30 12.12 -15.15
CA GLN A 257 10.55 10.84 -14.47
C GLN A 257 10.16 9.64 -15.36
N ALA A 258 9.09 9.77 -16.14
CA ALA A 258 8.60 8.74 -17.04
C ALA A 258 9.50 8.51 -18.25
N ALA A 259 10.20 9.54 -18.75
CA ALA A 259 11.07 9.46 -19.93
C ALA A 259 12.22 8.45 -19.78
N ALA A 260 12.58 8.08 -18.55
CA ALA A 260 13.56 7.01 -18.29
C ALA A 260 13.02 5.59 -18.62
N ARG A 261 11.70 5.43 -18.73
CA ARG A 261 11.01 4.13 -18.91
C ARG A 261 10.07 4.10 -20.11
N VAL A 262 9.72 5.26 -20.65
CA VAL A 262 8.84 5.44 -21.80
C VAL A 262 9.56 6.33 -22.80
N ASP A 263 9.57 5.91 -24.06
CA ASP A 263 10.22 6.70 -25.11
C ASP A 263 9.47 8.05 -25.27
N PRO A 264 10.19 9.19 -25.33
CA PRO A 264 9.58 10.53 -25.41
C PRO A 264 8.51 10.68 -26.49
N LYS A 265 8.66 10.00 -27.64
CA LYS A 265 7.63 10.01 -28.69
C LYS A 265 6.30 9.51 -28.16
N TYR A 266 6.31 8.39 -27.45
CA TYR A 266 5.11 7.76 -26.93
C TYR A 266 4.57 8.46 -25.68
N LEU A 267 5.43 9.13 -24.91
CA LEU A 267 4.96 10.05 -23.89
C LEU A 267 4.14 11.18 -24.52
N ALA A 268 4.65 11.82 -25.57
CA ALA A 268 3.92 12.88 -26.25
C ALA A 268 2.57 12.40 -26.82
N THR A 269 2.53 11.21 -27.45
CA THR A 269 1.28 10.65 -27.97
C THR A 269 0.31 10.23 -26.86
N GLY A 270 0.83 9.68 -25.76
CA GLY A 270 0.03 9.32 -24.58
C GLY A 270 -0.64 10.53 -23.95
N TYR A 271 0.12 11.61 -23.75
CA TYR A 271 -0.42 12.89 -23.27
C TYR A 271 -1.45 13.46 -24.25
N ALA A 272 -1.12 13.57 -25.54
CA ALA A 272 -2.05 14.10 -26.53
C ALA A 272 -3.35 13.28 -26.60
N ALA A 273 -3.26 11.95 -26.62
CA ALA A 273 -4.42 11.07 -26.68
C ALA A 273 -5.29 11.15 -25.43
N TYR A 274 -4.67 11.18 -24.24
CA TYR A 274 -5.38 11.28 -22.97
C TYR A 274 -6.12 12.61 -22.84
N TYR A 275 -5.44 13.74 -23.07
CA TYR A 275 -6.06 15.07 -22.92
C TYR A 275 -7.08 15.41 -24.00
N ARG A 276 -7.04 14.73 -25.16
CA ARG A 276 -8.09 14.88 -26.19
C ARG A 276 -9.43 14.28 -25.75
N ASN A 277 -9.43 13.17 -25.00
CA ASN A 277 -10.64 12.46 -24.54
C ASN A 277 -10.43 11.80 -23.17
N PRO A 278 -10.29 12.57 -22.08
CA PRO A 278 -9.85 12.04 -20.78
C PRO A 278 -10.83 11.02 -20.17
N GLY A 279 -12.15 11.22 -20.34
CA GLY A 279 -13.16 10.29 -19.83
C GLY A 279 -13.07 8.91 -20.47
N LYS A 280 -13.10 8.87 -21.81
CA LYS A 280 -13.00 7.61 -22.59
C LYS A 280 -11.67 6.89 -22.34
N MET A 281 -10.56 7.63 -22.25
CA MET A 281 -9.26 7.01 -21.99
C MET A 281 -9.17 6.48 -20.55
N THR A 282 -9.78 7.15 -19.58
CA THR A 282 -9.83 6.66 -18.20
C THR A 282 -10.60 5.35 -18.11
N GLU A 283 -11.79 5.27 -18.74
CA GLU A 283 -12.60 4.05 -18.78
C GLU A 283 -11.86 2.87 -19.45
N MET A 284 -11.17 3.15 -20.57
CA MET A 284 -10.33 2.15 -21.23
C MET A 284 -9.17 1.69 -20.32
N ILE A 285 -8.48 2.62 -19.66
CA ILE A 285 -7.36 2.27 -18.76
C ILE A 285 -7.87 1.42 -17.59
N HIS A 286 -8.98 1.80 -16.97
CA HIS A 286 -9.53 1.10 -15.81
C HIS A 286 -10.07 -0.28 -16.19
N SER A 287 -10.69 -0.43 -17.36
CA SER A 287 -11.12 -1.74 -17.86
C SER A 287 -9.97 -2.68 -18.22
N LEU A 288 -8.83 -2.15 -18.66
CA LEU A 288 -7.63 -2.95 -18.98
C LEU A 288 -6.75 -3.22 -17.76
N SER A 289 -6.66 -2.29 -16.80
CA SER A 289 -5.72 -2.34 -15.68
C SER A 289 -6.44 -2.22 -14.33
N PRO A 290 -6.67 -3.34 -13.63
CA PRO A 290 -7.11 -3.33 -12.24
C PRO A 290 -6.17 -2.55 -11.32
N PHE A 291 -4.87 -2.51 -11.66
CA PHE A 291 -3.89 -1.70 -10.93
C PHE A 291 -4.18 -0.21 -11.02
N MET A 292 -4.50 0.32 -12.20
CA MET A 292 -4.79 1.74 -12.38
C MET A 292 -6.14 2.13 -11.77
N ASP A 293 -7.13 1.22 -11.79
CA ASP A 293 -8.42 1.43 -11.14
C ASP A 293 -8.26 1.52 -9.60
N GLU A 294 -7.63 0.50 -8.99
CA GLU A 294 -7.38 0.49 -7.55
C GLU A 294 -6.47 1.64 -7.09
N ARG A 295 -5.54 2.06 -7.95
CA ARG A 295 -4.67 3.21 -7.67
C ARG A 295 -5.47 4.50 -7.49
N ALA A 296 -6.50 4.73 -8.30
CA ALA A 296 -7.36 5.91 -8.14
C ALA A 296 -8.09 5.89 -6.79
N ASN A 297 -8.61 4.73 -6.38
CA ASN A 297 -9.32 4.54 -5.12
C ASN A 297 -8.41 4.68 -3.89
N SER A 298 -7.21 4.10 -3.94
CA SER A 298 -6.24 4.16 -2.84
C SER A 298 -5.69 5.57 -2.60
N LEU A 299 -5.42 6.34 -3.67
CA LEU A 299 -5.08 7.76 -3.56
C LEU A 299 -6.21 8.53 -2.87
N ASP A 300 -7.46 8.32 -3.31
CA ASP A 300 -8.65 8.94 -2.72
C ASP A 300 -8.71 8.75 -1.20
N SER A 301 -8.60 7.50 -0.73
CA SER A 301 -8.66 7.16 0.70
C SER A 301 -7.58 7.87 1.53
N SER A 302 -6.37 8.02 1.00
CA SER A 302 -5.26 8.72 1.66
C SER A 302 -5.54 10.22 1.80
N TYR A 303 -6.15 10.83 0.79
CA TYR A 303 -6.62 12.22 0.86
C TYR A 303 -7.79 12.37 1.82
N GLN A 304 -8.76 11.44 1.84
CA GLN A 304 -9.90 11.47 2.76
C GLN A 304 -9.47 11.44 4.23
N VAL A 305 -8.42 10.70 4.58
CA VAL A 305 -7.86 10.70 5.96
C VAL A 305 -7.37 12.09 6.34
N VAL A 306 -6.66 12.78 5.44
CA VAL A 306 -6.15 14.13 5.71
C VAL A 306 -7.28 15.17 5.70
N LEU A 307 -8.19 15.09 4.73
CA LEU A 307 -9.35 15.97 4.61
C LEU A 307 -10.30 15.81 5.81
N GLY A 308 -10.50 14.59 6.29
CA GLY A 308 -11.23 14.27 7.52
C GLY A 308 -10.60 14.91 8.75
N LYS A 309 -9.27 14.84 8.91
CA LYS A 309 -8.52 15.56 9.97
C LYS A 309 -8.60 17.09 9.87
N LEU A 310 -8.97 17.62 8.70
CA LEU A 310 -9.19 19.04 8.43
C LEU A 310 -10.69 19.43 8.49
N SER A 311 -11.59 18.45 8.62
CA SER A 311 -13.02 18.69 8.78
C SER A 311 -13.28 19.41 10.11
N GLY A 312 -14.16 20.42 10.11
CA GLY A 312 -14.44 21.27 11.27
C GLY A 312 -13.38 22.33 11.63
N LYS A 313 -12.15 22.24 11.09
CA LYS A 313 -11.13 23.30 11.28
C LYS A 313 -11.45 24.52 10.40
N ARG A 314 -11.45 25.71 11.01
CA ARG A 314 -11.71 27.01 10.35
C ARG A 314 -10.42 27.83 10.23
N GLY A 315 -10.30 28.63 9.16
CA GLY A 315 -9.16 29.54 8.91
C GLY A 315 -8.49 29.35 7.54
N ILE A 316 -7.77 30.37 7.08
CA ILE A 316 -7.14 30.45 5.74
C ILE A 316 -6.20 29.26 5.49
N ARG A 317 -5.45 28.83 6.51
CA ARG A 317 -4.54 27.68 6.42
C ARG A 317 -5.27 26.36 6.16
N ALA A 318 -6.39 26.13 6.83
CA ALA A 318 -7.20 24.91 6.65
C ALA A 318 -7.87 24.90 5.26
N ALA A 319 -8.34 26.05 4.79
CA ALA A 319 -8.91 26.20 3.45
C ALA A 319 -7.87 25.95 2.34
N ALA A 320 -6.67 26.54 2.46
CA ALA A 320 -5.57 26.33 1.52
C ALA A 320 -5.11 24.87 1.46
N MET A 321 -5.06 24.18 2.62
CA MET A 321 -4.72 22.75 2.66
C MET A 321 -5.78 21.87 1.98
N LYS A 322 -7.08 22.13 2.24
CA LYS A 322 -8.16 21.42 1.57
C LYS A 322 -8.08 21.59 0.05
N MET A 323 -7.91 22.84 -0.41
CA MET A 323 -7.74 23.14 -1.83
C MET A 323 -6.53 22.42 -2.43
N ALA A 324 -5.37 22.47 -1.78
CA ALA A 324 -4.16 21.81 -2.29
C ALA A 324 -4.31 20.27 -2.36
N MET A 325 -5.00 19.65 -1.39
CA MET A 325 -5.27 18.21 -1.40
C MET A 325 -6.26 17.84 -2.51
N GLU A 326 -7.32 18.63 -2.71
CA GLU A 326 -8.25 18.41 -3.81
C GLU A 326 -7.57 18.57 -5.17
N VAL A 327 -6.75 19.62 -5.38
CA VAL A 327 -6.03 19.77 -6.65
C VAL A 327 -5.08 18.58 -6.89
N HIS A 328 -4.40 18.05 -5.86
CA HIS A 328 -3.57 16.85 -6.02
C HIS A 328 -4.39 15.62 -6.40
N ARG A 329 -5.51 15.40 -5.71
CA ARG A 329 -6.45 14.30 -5.97
C ARG A 329 -6.89 14.27 -7.43
N TRP A 330 -7.10 15.44 -8.04
CA TRP A 330 -7.50 15.54 -9.45
C TRP A 330 -6.35 15.49 -10.44
N THR A 331 -5.22 16.13 -10.16
CA THR A 331 -4.13 16.31 -11.14
C THR A 331 -3.20 15.11 -11.26
N VAL A 332 -2.89 14.44 -10.14
CA VAL A 332 -1.95 13.30 -10.13
C VAL A 332 -2.45 12.17 -11.05
N PRO A 333 -3.71 11.72 -10.97
CA PRO A 333 -4.21 10.66 -11.85
C PRO A 333 -4.16 11.02 -13.34
N LEU A 334 -4.28 12.30 -13.72
CA LEU A 334 -4.23 12.71 -15.12
C LEU A 334 -2.85 12.45 -15.74
N ALA A 335 -1.79 12.88 -15.06
CA ALA A 335 -0.42 12.67 -15.52
C ALA A 335 -0.07 11.18 -15.57
N GLU A 336 -0.47 10.42 -14.54
CA GLU A 336 -0.20 8.98 -14.46
C GLU A 336 -0.91 8.20 -15.56
N ARG A 337 -2.17 8.50 -15.86
CA ARG A 337 -2.92 7.86 -16.95
C ARG A 337 -2.34 8.21 -18.32
N ALA A 338 -1.88 9.45 -18.52
CA ALA A 338 -1.20 9.84 -19.75
C ALA A 338 0.14 9.09 -19.95
N ILE A 339 0.94 8.95 -18.89
CA ILE A 339 2.18 8.16 -18.90
C ILE A 339 1.89 6.69 -19.17
N TRP A 340 0.88 6.13 -18.50
CA TRP A 340 0.46 4.74 -18.67
C TRP A 340 0.05 4.49 -20.13
N LEU A 341 -0.76 5.39 -20.70
CA LEU A 341 -1.22 5.30 -22.08
C LEU A 341 -0.05 5.36 -23.06
N GLY A 342 0.92 6.24 -22.83
CA GLY A 342 2.14 6.31 -23.63
C GLY A 342 2.93 5.01 -23.58
N ARG A 343 3.15 4.43 -22.40
CA ARG A 343 3.86 3.15 -22.29
C ARG A 343 3.09 1.99 -22.92
N TYR A 344 1.76 1.98 -22.78
CA TYR A 344 0.88 1.00 -23.40
C TYR A 344 0.99 1.06 -24.93
N GLN A 345 0.86 2.25 -25.52
CA GLN A 345 1.04 2.47 -26.96
C GLN A 345 2.43 2.06 -27.45
N GLN A 346 3.48 2.36 -26.67
CA GLN A 346 4.85 1.93 -26.97
C GLN A 346 4.96 0.41 -27.01
N ALA A 347 4.37 -0.28 -26.05
CA ALA A 347 4.40 -1.74 -26.00
C ALA A 347 3.60 -2.35 -27.15
N GLN A 348 2.42 -1.80 -27.49
CA GLN A 348 1.66 -2.23 -28.67
C GLN A 348 2.46 -2.07 -29.97
N ALA A 349 3.16 -0.96 -30.13
CA ALA A 349 4.04 -0.73 -31.29
C ALA A 349 5.23 -1.70 -31.34
N GLN A 350 5.62 -2.28 -30.20
CA GLN A 350 6.63 -3.34 -30.11
C GLN A 350 6.05 -4.74 -30.42
N GLY A 351 4.76 -4.85 -30.73
CA GLY A 351 4.11 -6.10 -31.11
C GLY A 351 3.88 -7.06 -29.93
N VAL A 352 3.96 -6.60 -28.68
CA VAL A 352 3.65 -7.46 -27.53
C VAL A 352 2.14 -7.61 -27.36
N SER A 353 1.72 -8.72 -26.73
CA SER A 353 0.31 -8.97 -26.40
C SER A 353 -0.29 -7.84 -25.55
N ILE A 354 -1.62 -7.70 -25.60
CA ILE A 354 -2.35 -6.70 -24.81
C ILE A 354 -2.02 -6.84 -23.32
N ASP A 355 -2.04 -8.07 -22.79
CA ASP A 355 -1.76 -8.33 -21.38
C ASP A 355 -0.34 -7.93 -20.99
N GLU A 356 0.65 -8.19 -21.86
CA GLU A 356 2.03 -7.76 -21.63
C GLU A 356 2.17 -6.24 -21.73
N ALA A 357 1.48 -5.61 -22.68
CA ALA A 357 1.46 -4.15 -22.79
C ALA A 357 0.89 -3.49 -21.52
N VAL A 358 -0.19 -4.02 -20.98
CA VAL A 358 -0.77 -3.59 -19.69
C VAL A 358 0.24 -3.77 -18.56
N ARG A 359 0.88 -4.95 -18.44
CA ARG A 359 1.89 -5.20 -17.39
C ARG A 359 3.08 -4.24 -17.46
N LEU A 360 3.54 -3.94 -18.67
CA LEU A 360 4.64 -3.00 -18.91
C LEU A 360 4.24 -1.57 -18.56
N ALA A 361 3.02 -1.16 -18.89
CA ALA A 361 2.46 0.14 -18.53
C ALA A 361 2.31 0.28 -17.01
N ASP A 362 1.72 -0.70 -16.32
CA ASP A 362 1.61 -0.71 -14.86
C ASP A 362 2.99 -0.64 -14.19
N LYS A 363 3.95 -1.42 -14.70
CA LYS A 363 5.34 -1.40 -14.20
C LYS A 363 5.98 -0.02 -14.35
N SER A 364 5.70 0.71 -15.44
CA SER A 364 6.24 2.05 -15.63
C SER A 364 5.72 3.02 -14.57
N ILE A 365 4.43 2.95 -14.23
CA ILE A 365 3.85 3.77 -13.16
C ILE A 365 4.46 3.40 -11.81
N ARG A 366 4.51 2.12 -11.45
CA ARG A 366 5.12 1.67 -10.17
C ARG A 366 6.58 2.08 -9.97
N THR A 367 7.32 2.30 -11.05
CA THR A 367 8.76 2.59 -11.00
C THR A 367 9.13 4.04 -11.25
N THR A 368 8.19 4.85 -11.74
CA THR A 368 8.39 6.27 -12.03
C THR A 368 7.54 7.16 -11.13
N GLN A 369 6.47 6.63 -10.55
CA GLN A 369 5.54 7.32 -9.66
C GLN A 369 5.49 6.62 -8.31
N GLN A 370 5.12 7.35 -7.25
CA GLN A 370 5.03 6.76 -5.91
C GLN A 370 3.88 5.74 -5.86
N ALA A 371 4.18 4.48 -5.59
CA ALA A 371 3.17 3.47 -5.33
C ALA A 371 2.92 3.32 -3.82
N GLY A 372 1.65 3.35 -3.41
CA GLY A 372 1.24 3.26 -2.01
C GLY A 372 1.09 1.84 -1.48
N ALA A 373 1.17 0.82 -2.36
CA ALA A 373 1.03 -0.57 -1.96
C ALA A 373 2.21 -1.00 -1.07
N PRO A 374 2.01 -1.83 -0.02
CA PRO A 374 3.06 -2.24 0.91
C PRO A 374 4.34 -2.80 0.24
N LYS A 375 4.17 -3.52 -0.88
CA LYS A 375 5.26 -4.08 -1.68
C LYS A 375 6.13 -3.02 -2.36
N ASP A 376 5.57 -1.86 -2.68
CA ASP A 376 6.25 -0.79 -3.42
C ASP A 376 6.87 0.29 -2.50
N LEU A 377 6.57 0.24 -1.20
CA LEU A 377 7.14 1.17 -0.22
C LEU A 377 8.62 0.88 0.05
N SER A 378 9.42 1.94 0.16
CA SER A 378 10.79 1.84 0.68
C SER A 378 10.81 1.48 2.18
N ALA A 379 11.98 1.09 2.70
CA ALA A 379 12.15 0.85 4.13
C ALA A 379 11.80 2.09 4.97
N ALA A 380 12.16 3.29 4.50
CA ALA A 380 11.83 4.54 5.17
C ALA A 380 10.33 4.82 5.16
N GLU A 381 9.64 4.61 4.03
CA GLU A 381 8.20 4.85 3.94
C GLU A 381 7.37 3.86 4.78
N ARG A 382 7.87 2.63 4.97
CA ARG A 382 7.21 1.61 5.81
C ARG A 382 7.27 1.93 7.30
N ASP A 383 8.25 2.69 7.75
CA ASP A 383 8.43 3.02 9.15
C ASP A 383 7.22 3.83 9.67
N PRO A 384 6.53 3.37 10.74
CA PRO A 384 5.41 4.09 11.33
C PRO A 384 5.75 5.54 11.69
N ARG A 385 7.00 5.83 12.07
CA ARG A 385 7.49 7.18 12.41
C ARG A 385 7.41 8.16 11.24
N TYR A 386 7.43 7.67 10.01
CA TYR A 386 7.38 8.46 8.78
C TYR A 386 6.06 8.31 8.02
N LYS A 387 5.05 7.64 8.58
CA LYS A 387 3.76 7.39 7.93
C LYS A 387 3.07 8.67 7.45
N TRP A 388 3.16 9.76 8.20
CA TRP A 388 2.54 11.05 7.91
C TRP A 388 3.25 11.85 6.81
N VAL A 389 4.57 11.64 6.61
CA VAL A 389 5.36 12.24 5.51
C VAL A 389 5.47 11.38 4.27
N ARG A 390 4.92 10.16 4.31
CA ARG A 390 5.01 9.19 3.22
C ARG A 390 4.64 9.80 1.86
N MET A 391 3.54 10.56 1.78
CA MET A 391 3.10 11.21 0.53
C MET A 391 4.09 12.24 -0.04
N PHE A 392 5.02 12.74 0.78
CA PHE A 392 6.03 13.73 0.37
C PHE A 392 7.41 13.12 0.20
N ILE A 393 7.76 12.09 0.98
CA ILE A 393 9.06 11.44 0.93
C ILE A 393 9.17 10.53 -0.30
N GLY A 394 8.09 9.87 -0.73
CA GLY A 394 8.14 8.95 -1.88
C GLY A 394 8.65 9.58 -3.17
N PRO A 395 8.12 10.73 -3.64
CA PRO A 395 8.64 11.43 -4.81
C PRO A 395 10.11 11.83 -4.65
N MET A 396 10.53 12.22 -3.44
CA MET A 396 11.95 12.55 -3.18
C MET A 396 12.85 11.31 -3.23
N ILE A 397 12.40 10.16 -2.73
CA ILE A 397 13.13 8.90 -2.83
C ILE A 397 13.27 8.47 -4.29
N ILE A 398 12.18 8.57 -5.08
CA ILE A 398 12.22 8.26 -6.51
C ILE A 398 13.20 9.19 -7.21
N MET A 399 13.10 10.50 -7.00
CA MET A 399 14.01 11.48 -7.59
C MET A 399 15.47 11.22 -7.20
N ASN A 400 15.74 10.95 -5.92
CA ASN A 400 17.08 10.62 -5.45
C ASN A 400 17.62 9.33 -6.09
N ASN A 401 16.80 8.28 -6.19
CA ASN A 401 17.18 7.05 -6.88
C ASN A 401 17.47 7.31 -8.36
N ARG A 402 16.71 8.20 -9.02
CA ARG A 402 16.96 8.59 -10.41
C ARG A 402 18.27 9.35 -10.57
N LEU A 403 18.54 10.31 -9.69
CA LEU A 403 19.82 11.05 -9.69
C LEU A 403 21.02 10.13 -9.47
N GLN A 404 20.87 9.10 -8.64
CA GLN A 404 21.89 8.07 -8.43
C GLN A 404 22.06 7.19 -9.67
N GLU A 405 20.96 6.72 -10.28
CA GLU A 405 20.98 5.91 -11.50
C GLU A 405 21.51 6.65 -12.72
N SER A 406 21.29 7.96 -12.81
CA SER A 406 21.74 8.79 -13.92
C SER A 406 23.12 9.40 -13.70
N GLY A 407 23.61 9.49 -12.46
CA GLY A 407 24.87 10.12 -12.09
C GLY A 407 26.09 9.18 -12.17
N LEU A 408 27.11 9.47 -11.35
CA LEU A 408 28.38 8.72 -11.30
C LEU A 408 28.19 7.22 -11.05
N ARG A 409 27.17 6.84 -10.28
CA ARG A 409 26.85 5.43 -10.00
C ARG A 409 26.27 4.73 -11.23
N GLY A 410 25.49 5.43 -12.06
CA GLY A 410 25.04 4.95 -13.37
C GLY A 410 26.17 4.70 -14.35
N LEU A 411 27.18 5.58 -14.36
CA LEU A 411 28.41 5.42 -15.14
C LEU A 411 29.25 4.23 -14.66
N TYR A 412 29.47 4.14 -13.34
CA TYR A 412 30.23 3.04 -12.74
C TYR A 412 29.60 1.67 -13.00
N LEU A 413 28.27 1.59 -13.03
CA LEU A 413 27.52 0.36 -13.31
C LEU A 413 27.31 0.09 -14.82
N GLY A 414 27.87 0.90 -15.71
CA GLY A 414 27.72 0.75 -17.17
C GLY A 414 26.29 0.97 -17.69
N ARG A 415 25.39 1.53 -16.87
CA ARG A 415 23.99 1.80 -17.23
C ARG A 415 23.81 3.07 -18.06
N VAL A 416 24.83 3.93 -18.08
CA VAL A 416 24.85 5.14 -18.89
C VAL A 416 26.08 5.11 -19.81
N GLN A 417 25.85 5.26 -21.10
CA GLN A 417 26.88 5.06 -22.13
C GLN A 417 27.97 6.14 -22.14
N SER A 418 27.74 7.32 -21.55
CA SER A 418 28.72 8.40 -21.54
C SER A 418 28.57 9.34 -20.34
N PRO A 419 29.68 9.89 -19.81
CA PRO A 419 29.64 10.91 -18.76
C PRO A 419 28.78 12.12 -19.10
N ALA A 420 28.74 12.50 -20.38
CA ALA A 420 27.89 13.60 -20.86
C ALA A 420 26.39 13.28 -20.78
N ARG A 421 25.95 12.07 -21.14
CA ARG A 421 24.55 11.65 -20.96
C ARG A 421 24.16 11.52 -19.49
N ALA A 422 25.08 11.05 -18.65
CA ALA A 422 24.88 10.95 -17.22
C ALA A 422 24.69 12.33 -16.57
N LEU A 423 25.59 13.26 -16.89
CA LEU A 423 25.50 14.65 -16.47
C LEU A 423 24.23 15.32 -17.02
N GLY A 424 23.91 15.15 -18.30
CA GLY A 424 22.70 15.73 -18.90
C GLY A 424 21.41 15.23 -18.24
N THR A 425 21.34 13.92 -17.93
CA THR A 425 20.16 13.33 -17.26
C THR A 425 20.10 13.76 -15.79
N TRP A 426 21.24 13.87 -15.10
CA TRP A 426 21.31 14.37 -13.73
C TRP A 426 20.92 15.85 -13.64
N LEU A 427 21.38 16.68 -14.59
CA LEU A 427 21.01 18.09 -14.71
C LEU A 427 19.52 18.23 -15.06
N ALA A 428 18.97 17.40 -15.94
CA ALA A 428 17.53 17.38 -16.21
C ALA A 428 16.72 16.97 -14.97
N ALA A 429 17.13 15.92 -14.26
CA ALA A 429 16.41 15.47 -13.08
C ALA A 429 16.51 16.45 -11.88
N GLY A 430 17.70 17.00 -11.61
CA GLY A 430 17.96 17.83 -10.44
C GLY A 430 17.74 19.32 -10.68
N VAL A 431 18.12 19.83 -11.84
CA VAL A 431 18.10 21.27 -12.13
C VAL A 431 16.87 21.67 -12.91
N LEU A 432 16.45 20.93 -13.94
CA LEU A 432 15.22 21.26 -14.65
C LEU A 432 14.00 21.13 -13.74
N SER A 433 13.95 20.10 -12.87
CA SER A 433 12.87 19.98 -11.87
C SER A 433 12.82 21.16 -10.89
N ASN A 434 13.98 21.63 -10.40
CA ASN A 434 14.06 22.78 -9.50
C ASN A 434 13.77 24.11 -10.23
N ALA A 435 14.26 24.26 -11.46
CA ALA A 435 14.01 25.44 -12.28
C ALA A 435 12.53 25.56 -12.61
N VAL A 436 11.91 24.49 -13.12
CA VAL A 436 10.46 24.38 -13.35
C VAL A 436 9.69 24.69 -12.07
N PHE A 437 10.11 24.15 -10.92
CA PHE A 437 9.49 24.43 -9.64
C PHE A 437 9.52 25.93 -9.29
N GLU A 438 10.65 26.61 -9.45
CA GLU A 438 10.75 28.03 -9.13
C GLU A 438 10.01 28.91 -10.15
N VAL A 439 9.98 28.55 -11.45
CA VAL A 439 9.13 29.21 -12.45
C VAL A 439 7.64 29.08 -12.08
N LEU A 440 7.19 27.88 -11.69
CA LEU A 440 5.82 27.65 -11.22
C LEU A 440 5.49 28.40 -9.92
N MET A 441 6.49 28.71 -9.10
CA MET A 441 6.35 29.56 -7.91
C MET A 441 6.36 31.06 -8.25
N MET A 442 6.32 31.43 -9.54
CA MET A 442 6.51 32.81 -10.04
C MET A 442 7.84 33.44 -9.61
N ARG A 443 8.84 32.63 -9.28
CA ARG A 443 10.19 33.09 -8.94
C ARG A 443 11.02 33.01 -10.21
N GLY A 444 11.06 34.10 -10.97
CA GLY A 444 11.89 34.25 -12.17
C GLY A 444 13.26 34.88 -11.87
N PRO A 445 13.99 35.35 -12.89
CA PRO A 445 15.15 36.23 -12.70
C PRO A 445 14.81 37.40 -11.78
N ASP A 446 15.66 37.65 -10.78
CA ASP A 446 15.55 38.84 -9.92
C ASP A 446 15.79 40.07 -10.81
N GLY A 447 14.77 40.93 -10.90
CA GLY A 447 14.76 42.16 -11.69
C GLY A 447 13.47 42.91 -11.36
N GLY A 448 13.58 44.22 -11.16
CA GLY A 448 12.47 45.10 -10.80
C GLY A 448 11.30 44.97 -11.78
N ASP A 449 10.10 45.30 -11.31
CA ASP A 449 8.82 44.98 -11.96
C ASP A 449 8.59 45.64 -13.35
N ASP A 450 9.55 46.39 -13.90
CA ASP A 450 9.36 47.23 -15.10
C ASP A 450 10.15 46.81 -16.36
N ASP A 451 10.97 45.74 -16.34
CA ASP A 451 11.75 45.30 -17.51
C ASP A 451 11.21 44.00 -18.13
N GLU A 452 10.95 43.98 -19.45
CA GLU A 452 10.64 42.76 -20.20
C GLU A 452 11.83 41.78 -20.13
N LYS A 453 11.67 40.70 -19.36
CA LYS A 453 12.74 39.71 -19.12
C LYS A 453 13.05 38.93 -20.40
N GLY A 454 14.23 39.15 -20.96
CA GLY A 454 14.69 38.53 -22.20
C GLY A 454 15.17 37.08 -22.00
N TRP A 455 15.37 36.36 -23.11
CA TRP A 455 15.90 34.98 -23.09
C TRP A 455 17.27 34.88 -22.39
N ASP A 456 18.05 35.95 -22.45
CA ASP A 456 19.37 36.05 -21.80
C ASP A 456 19.25 36.11 -20.27
N ASP A 457 18.25 36.81 -19.73
CA ASP A 457 17.98 36.84 -18.28
C ASP A 457 17.55 35.48 -17.75
N TRP A 458 16.69 34.80 -18.51
CA TRP A 458 16.23 33.44 -18.21
C TRP A 458 17.36 32.42 -18.28
N SER A 459 18.22 32.50 -19.30
CA SER A 459 19.37 31.60 -19.45
C SER A 459 20.43 31.85 -18.38
N ALA A 460 20.71 33.12 -18.03
CA ALA A 460 21.63 33.49 -16.95
C ALA A 460 21.11 33.11 -15.57
N TRP A 461 19.80 33.19 -15.34
CA TRP A 461 19.15 32.71 -14.13
C TRP A 461 19.23 31.18 -14.00
N LEU A 462 18.96 30.46 -15.09
CA LEU A 462 19.08 29.00 -15.13
C LEU A 462 20.54 28.57 -14.89
N ALA A 463 21.50 29.25 -15.53
CA ALA A 463 22.94 29.03 -15.36
C ALA A 463 23.43 29.27 -13.93
N ARG A 464 22.95 30.34 -13.26
CA ARG A 464 23.28 30.60 -11.85
C ARG A 464 22.79 29.49 -10.92
N ARG A 465 21.65 28.87 -11.22
CA ARG A 465 21.17 27.69 -10.49
C ARG A 465 21.90 26.40 -10.84
N LEU A 466 22.36 26.27 -12.09
CA LEU A 466 23.21 25.17 -12.54
C LEU A 466 24.56 25.14 -11.80
N CYS A 467 25.15 26.31 -11.50
CA CYS A 467 26.47 26.42 -10.86
C CYS A 467 26.48 26.33 -9.31
N CYS A 468 25.35 26.56 -8.64
CA CYS A 468 25.27 26.56 -7.16
C CYS A 468 24.84 25.19 -6.60
N SER A 469 25.81 24.29 -6.42
CA SER A 469 25.73 23.09 -5.56
C SER A 469 25.50 23.48 -4.07
N PRO A 470 24.95 22.63 -3.17
CA PRO A 470 24.37 23.06 -1.88
C PRO A 470 25.38 23.46 -0.78
N SER A 471 26.56 23.96 -1.15
CA SER A 471 27.60 24.39 -0.19
C SER A 471 27.57 25.88 0.18
N ARG A 472 26.70 26.71 -0.44
CA ARG A 472 26.69 28.17 -0.22
C ARG A 472 25.49 28.76 0.53
N ARG A 473 24.62 27.94 1.13
CA ARG A 473 23.49 28.45 1.95
C ARG A 473 23.78 28.59 3.45
N SER A 474 25.04 28.47 3.89
CA SER A 474 25.45 28.65 5.30
C SER A 474 26.22 29.95 5.52
N ARG A 475 25.63 31.10 5.21
CA ARG A 475 26.06 32.40 5.76
C ARG A 475 24.85 33.32 5.82
N PHE A 476 24.09 33.25 6.91
CA PHE A 476 23.33 34.38 7.48
C PHE A 476 22.66 33.87 8.77
N CYS A 477 23.33 34.09 9.90
CA CYS A 477 22.79 34.29 11.26
C CYS A 477 23.94 34.14 12.27
N VAL A 478 24.78 35.17 12.36
CA VAL A 478 25.40 35.59 13.62
C VAL A 478 25.34 37.12 13.61
N THR A 479 24.26 37.63 14.20
CA THR A 479 24.18 38.73 15.16
C THR A 479 22.75 38.75 15.67
#